data_AF-A0A645G5R4-F1
#
_entry.id   AF-A0A645G5R4-F1
#
_cell.length_a   1.000
_cell.length_b   1.000
_cell.length_c   1.000
_cell.angle_alpha   90.00
_cell.angle_beta   90.00
_cell.angle_gamma   90.00
#
_symmetry.space_group_name_H-M   'P 1'
#
loop_
_entity.id
_entity.type
_entity.pdbx_description
1 polymer ?
#
loop_
_entity_poly.entity_id
_entity_poly.type
_entity_poly.pdbx_seq_one_letter_code
_entity_poly.pdbx_strand_id
1 'polypeptide(L)'
;MADSLGEARDIDYFSAGTKDQIYLSLRLALLDMLEGETQKLPLILDDAFCQFDDGRLKNALVSLAQAGCSRQVILFTCHTRETEYLEEIIRGLDRTAPVICKA
;
A
#
# COMPACT_ATOMS: atom_id res chain seq x y z
N MET A 1 -11.43 -16.58 0.34
CA MET A 1 -11.47 -15.10 0.47
C MET A 1 -12.84 -14.62 0.07
N ALA A 2 -13.39 -13.58 0.71
CA ALA A 2 -14.71 -13.08 0.35
C ALA A 2 -14.63 -12.16 -0.89
N ASP A 3 -15.54 -12.33 -1.84
CA ASP A 3 -15.70 -11.38 -2.95
C ASP A 3 -16.48 -10.12 -2.51
N SER A 4 -16.75 -9.20 -3.42
CA SER A 4 -17.47 -7.95 -3.13
C SER A 4 -18.91 -8.15 -2.65
N LEU A 5 -19.48 -9.36 -2.80
CA LEU A 5 -20.81 -9.72 -2.31
C LEU A 5 -20.74 -10.48 -0.98
N GLY A 6 -19.53 -10.74 -0.45
CA GLY A 6 -19.32 -11.49 0.78
C GLY A 6 -19.21 -13.01 0.58
N GLU A 7 -19.25 -13.49 -0.66
CA GLU A 7 -19.23 -14.93 -0.94
C GLU A 7 -17.81 -15.50 -0.87
N ALA A 8 -17.67 -16.69 -0.28
CA ALA A 8 -16.38 -17.35 -0.18
C ALA A 8 -15.93 -17.89 -1.55
N ARG A 9 -14.82 -17.34 -2.05
CA ARG A 9 -14.15 -17.73 -3.29
C ARG A 9 -12.75 -18.25 -3.03
N ASP A 10 -12.30 -19.14 -3.91
CA ASP A 10 -10.90 -19.53 -4.00
C ASP A 10 -10.04 -18.32 -4.44
N ILE A 11 -8.76 -18.30 -4.07
CA ILE A 11 -7.85 -17.22 -4.49
C ILE A 11 -7.79 -17.11 -6.02
N ASP A 12 -7.90 -18.22 -6.75
CA ASP A 12 -7.81 -18.25 -8.21
C ASP A 12 -8.99 -17.62 -8.94
N TYR A 13 -10.08 -17.36 -8.23
CA TYR A 13 -11.21 -16.58 -8.75
C TYR A 13 -10.83 -15.10 -9.00
N PHE A 14 -9.86 -14.56 -8.27
CA PHE A 14 -9.57 -13.13 -8.29
C PHE A 14 -8.55 -12.73 -9.36
N SER A 15 -8.71 -11.52 -9.90
CA SER A 15 -7.72 -10.91 -10.81
C SER A 15 -6.35 -10.77 -10.14
N ALA A 16 -5.27 -10.75 -10.92
CA ALA A 16 -3.91 -10.56 -10.40
C ALA A 16 -3.81 -9.34 -9.48
N GLY A 17 -4.31 -8.17 -9.92
CA GLY A 17 -4.31 -6.96 -9.08
C GLY A 17 -5.12 -7.09 -7.79
N THR A 18 -6.21 -7.87 -7.79
CA THR A 18 -6.96 -8.16 -6.56
C THR A 18 -6.17 -9.08 -5.63
N LYS A 19 -5.51 -10.11 -6.17
CA LYS A 19 -4.61 -10.96 -5.38
C LYS A 19 -3.50 -10.12 -4.74
N ASP A 20 -2.88 -9.23 -5.50
CA ASP A 20 -1.81 -8.34 -5.02
C ASP A 20 -2.28 -7.39 -3.91
N GLN A 21 -3.48 -6.79 -4.06
CA GLN A 21 -4.10 -6.01 -2.98
C GLN A 21 -4.29 -6.81 -1.70
N ILE A 22 -4.81 -8.04 -1.82
CA ILE A 22 -5.02 -8.91 -0.66
C ILE A 22 -3.70 -9.27 0.01
N TYR A 23 -2.66 -9.62 -0.77
CA TYR A 23 -1.33 -9.91 -0.24
C TYR A 23 -0.69 -8.69 0.43
N LEU A 24 -0.84 -7.49 -0.13
CA LEU A 24 -0.36 -6.26 0.48
C LEU A 24 -1.08 -5.99 1.81
N SER A 25 -2.41 -6.05 1.83
CA SER A 25 -3.21 -5.86 3.05
C SER A 25 -2.84 -6.88 4.13
N LEU A 26 -2.65 -8.15 3.77
CA LEU A 26 -2.22 -9.18 4.69
C LEU A 26 -0.83 -8.86 5.28
N ARG A 27 0.13 -8.44 4.45
CA ARG A 27 1.47 -8.05 4.93
C ARG A 27 1.42 -6.88 5.90
N LEU A 28 0.63 -5.85 5.60
CA LEU A 28 0.45 -4.70 6.49
C LEU A 28 -0.17 -5.12 7.83
N ALA A 29 -1.21 -5.96 7.80
CA ALA A 29 -1.82 -6.49 9.02
C ALA A 29 -0.83 -7.32 9.85
N LEU A 30 0.00 -8.15 9.20
CA LEU A 30 1.04 -8.92 9.89
C LEU A 30 2.10 -8.02 10.52
N LEU A 31 2.50 -6.94 9.87
CA LEU A 31 3.42 -5.96 10.47
C LEU A 31 2.82 -5.36 11.73
N ASP A 32 1.55 -4.95 11.68
CA ASP A 32 0.86 -4.40 12.86
C ASP A 32 0.70 -5.41 14.00
N MET A 33 0.56 -6.71 13.69
CA MET A 33 0.47 -7.77 14.69
C MET A 33 1.82 -8.14 15.32
N LEU A 34 2.91 -8.07 14.55
CA LEU A 34 4.25 -8.47 14.99
C LEU A 34 5.00 -7.34 15.69
N GLU A 35 4.64 -6.09 15.43
CA GLU A 35 5.29 -4.92 15.99
C GLU A 35 4.67 -4.49 17.32
N GLY A 36 5.52 -4.23 18.31
CA GLY A 36 5.11 -3.62 19.58
C GLY A 36 4.94 -2.09 19.48
N GLU A 37 4.54 -1.47 20.59
CA GLU A 37 4.32 -0.02 20.66
C GLU A 37 5.58 0.82 20.44
N THR A 38 6.76 0.28 20.74
CA THR A 38 8.03 1.03 20.78
C THR A 38 8.89 0.93 19.53
N GLN A 39 8.61 -0.02 18.63
CA GLN A 39 9.46 -0.21 17.44
C GLN A 39 8.64 -0.65 16.22
N LYS A 40 8.51 0.26 15.25
CA LYS A 40 7.89 0.01 13.96
C LYS A 40 8.97 -0.30 12.92
N LEU A 41 8.81 -1.41 12.19
CA LEU A 41 9.75 -1.81 11.16
C LEU A 41 9.53 -0.96 9.90
N PRO A 42 10.61 -0.62 9.18
CA PRO A 42 10.48 0.05 7.90
C PRO A 42 9.76 -0.87 6.89
N LEU A 43 8.87 -0.28 6.10
CA LEU A 43 8.21 -0.95 5.00
C LEU A 43 8.93 -0.60 3.69
N ILE A 44 9.42 -1.61 2.98
CA ILE A 44 10.07 -1.46 1.68
C ILE A 44 9.22 -2.19 0.63
N LEU A 45 8.84 -1.47 -0.43
CA LEU A 45 8.02 -1.98 -1.53
C LEU A 45 8.76 -1.76 -2.84
N ASP A 46 8.83 -2.79 -3.69
CA ASP A 46 9.53 -2.76 -4.97
C ASP A 46 8.57 -3.15 -6.09
N ASP A 47 8.21 -2.18 -6.94
CA ASP A 47 7.23 -2.31 -8.03
C ASP A 47 5.91 -2.99 -7.62
N ALA A 48 5.48 -2.77 -6.38
CA ALA A 48 4.35 -3.47 -5.75
C ALA A 48 2.97 -3.17 -6.37
N PHE A 49 2.88 -2.23 -7.32
CA PHE A 49 1.62 -1.72 -7.87
C PHE A 49 1.49 -1.89 -9.39
N CYS A 50 2.36 -2.70 -10.02
CA CYS A 50 2.34 -2.91 -11.46
C CYS A 50 0.96 -3.35 -12.00
N GLN A 51 0.22 -4.17 -11.24
CA GLN A 51 -1.11 -4.68 -11.62
C GLN A 51 -2.29 -3.79 -11.20
N PHE A 52 -2.03 -2.61 -10.63
CA PHE A 52 -3.08 -1.74 -10.10
C PHE A 52 -3.53 -0.75 -11.18
N ASP A 53 -4.85 -0.62 -11.34
CA ASP A 53 -5.45 0.54 -11.98
C ASP A 53 -5.30 1.79 -11.09
N ASP A 54 -5.51 2.97 -11.69
CA ASP A 54 -5.25 4.25 -11.01
C ASP A 54 -6.08 4.42 -9.73
N GLY A 55 -7.32 3.92 -9.69
CA GLY A 55 -8.17 3.99 -8.51
C GLY A 55 -7.62 3.14 -7.37
N ARG A 56 -7.24 1.90 -7.68
CA ARG A 56 -6.61 0.98 -6.72
C ARG A 56 -5.27 1.52 -6.21
N LEU A 57 -4.45 2.08 -7.11
CA LEU A 57 -3.16 2.66 -6.77
C LEU A 57 -3.32 3.85 -5.82
N LYS A 58 -4.18 4.81 -6.15
CA LYS A 58 -4.44 5.97 -5.28
C LYS A 58 -4.87 5.56 -3.88
N ASN A 59 -5.80 4.60 -3.77
CA ASN A 59 -6.25 4.09 -2.48
C ASN A 59 -5.12 3.44 -1.69
N ALA A 60 -4.27 2.64 -2.34
CA ALA A 60 -3.12 2.02 -1.70
C ALA A 60 -2.09 3.06 -1.23
N LEU A 61 -1.80 4.08 -2.05
CA LEU A 61 -0.89 5.18 -1.69
C LEU A 61 -1.41 6.00 -0.51
N VAL A 62 -2.73 6.22 -0.41
CA VAL A 62 -3.35 6.85 0.78
C VAL A 62 -3.09 6.01 2.03
N SER A 63 -3.28 4.68 1.96
CA SER A 63 -2.97 3.79 3.09
C SER A 63 -1.48 3.79 3.44
N LEU A 64 -0.59 3.83 2.45
CA LEU A 64 0.86 3.94 2.69
C LEU A 64 1.27 5.28 3.29
N ALA A 65 0.67 6.38 2.85
CA ALA A 65 0.90 7.70 3.45
C ALA A 65 0.46 7.70 4.92
N GLN A 66 -0.70 7.12 5.23
CA GLN A 66 -1.14 6.97 6.63
C GLN A 66 -0.17 6.11 7.45
N ALA A 67 0.29 4.98 6.90
CA ALA A 67 1.32 4.16 7.54
C ALA A 67 2.61 4.96 7.78
N GLY A 68 3.01 5.78 6.81
CA GLY A 68 4.16 6.70 6.85
C GLY A 68 4.19 7.60 8.08
N CYS A 69 3.04 7.97 8.65
CA CYS A 69 2.97 8.76 9.88
C CYS A 69 3.55 8.04 11.11
N SER A 70 3.64 6.71 11.07
CA SER A 70 4.06 5.87 12.22
C SER A 70 5.29 5.00 11.93
N ARG A 71 5.60 4.73 10.66
CA ARG A 71 6.74 3.92 10.21
C ARG A 71 7.40 4.56 8.99
N GLN A 72 8.66 4.27 8.75
CA GLN A 72 9.29 4.65 7.48
C GLN A 72 8.74 3.78 6.35
N VAL A 73 8.30 4.40 5.25
CA VAL A 73 7.86 3.70 4.04
C VAL A 73 8.77 4.11 2.87
N ILE A 74 9.36 3.11 2.21
CA ILE A 74 10.21 3.29 1.03
C ILE A 74 9.55 2.56 -0.13
N LEU A 75 9.23 3.30 -1.18
CA LEU A 75 8.63 2.76 -2.40
C LEU A 75 9.64 2.91 -3.55
N PHE A 76 10.06 1.78 -4.11
CA PHE A 76 10.75 1.71 -5.38
C PHE A 76 9.72 1.46 -6.47
N THR A 77 9.78 2.26 -7.53
CA THR A 77 8.86 2.17 -8.67
C THR A 77 9.59 2.57 -9.94
N CYS A 78 9.38 1.86 -11.03
CA CYS A 78 9.86 2.29 -12.35
C CYS A 78 8.87 3.23 -13.09
N HIS A 79 7.74 3.56 -12.47
CA HIS A 79 6.67 4.36 -13.07
C HIS A 79 6.54 5.73 -12.37
N THR A 80 6.21 6.79 -13.13
CA THR A 80 6.11 8.16 -12.58
C THR A 80 4.80 8.42 -11.86
N ARG A 81 3.73 7.70 -12.22
CA ARG A 81 2.37 7.90 -11.70
C ARG A 81 2.27 7.74 -10.18
N GLU A 82 3.06 6.84 -9.58
CA GLU A 82 3.08 6.60 -8.14
C GLU A 82 3.60 7.85 -7.42
N THR A 83 4.67 8.45 -7.94
CA THR A 83 5.24 9.69 -7.42
C THR A 83 4.25 10.85 -7.57
N GLU A 84 3.66 11.01 -8.75
CA GLU A 84 2.68 12.06 -9.03
C GLU A 84 1.46 12.00 -8.09
N TYR A 85 0.87 10.81 -7.94
CA TYR A 85 -0.27 10.61 -7.03
C TYR A 85 0.12 10.77 -5.56
N LEU A 86 1.30 10.31 -5.17
CA LEU A 86 1.77 10.46 -3.80
C LEU A 86 1.99 11.94 -3.43
N GLU A 87 2.55 12.75 -4.34
CA GLU A 87 2.69 14.19 -4.13
C GLU A 87 1.33 14.88 -3.97
N GLU A 88 0.34 14.51 -4.79
CA GLU A 88 -1.03 15.02 -4.68
C GLU A 88 -1.62 14.70 -3.29
N ILE A 89 -1.46 13.45 -2.84
CA ILE A 89 -1.97 12.97 -1.55
C ILE A 89 -1.29 13.69 -0.38
N ILE A 90 0.05 13.80 -0.39
CA ILE A 90 0.80 14.42 0.71
C ILE A 90 0.49 15.91 0.84
N ARG A 91 0.28 16.63 -0.28
CA ARG A 91 -0.14 18.05 -0.24
C ARG A 91 -1.48 18.26 0.45
N GLY A 92 -2.36 17.25 0.43
CA GLY A 92 -3.66 17.28 1.11
C GLY A 92 -3.64 16.88 2.58
N LEU A 93 -2.51 16.40 3.11
CA LEU A 93 -2.39 15.96 4.50
C LEU A 93 -1.70 17.05 5.36
N ASP A 94 -2.35 17.46 6.45
CA ASP A 94 -1.80 18.42 7.44
C ASP A 94 -0.54 17.92 8.18
N ARG A 95 -0.16 16.65 7.98
CA ARG A 95 1.10 16.08 8.48
C ARG A 95 1.90 15.49 7.33
N THR A 96 3.20 15.78 7.30
CA THR A 96 4.14 15.12 6.40
C THR A 96 4.31 13.66 6.81
N ALA A 97 3.68 12.75 6.08
CA ALA A 97 4.00 11.33 6.13
C ALA A 97 5.27 11.07 5.30
N PRO A 98 6.40 10.64 5.89
CA PRO A 98 7.60 10.30 5.15
C PRO A 98 7.41 8.99 4.36
N VAL A 99 6.83 9.11 3.17
CA VAL A 99 6.92 8.08 2.13
C VAL A 99 8.01 8.51 1.15
N ILE A 100 9.11 7.77 1.12
CA ILE A 100 10.23 8.05 0.24
C ILE A 100 10.03 7.24 -1.03
N CYS A 101 9.64 7.92 -2.11
CA CYS A 101 9.55 7.32 -3.43
C CYS A 101 10.90 7.47 -4.16
N LYS A 102 11.45 6.36 -4.66
CA LYS A 102 12.68 6.32 -5.46
C LYS A 102 12.32 5.70 -6.82
N ALA A 103 12.45 6.51 -7.87
CA ALA A 103 12.40 6.09 -9.25
C ALA A 103 13.79 5.72 -9.79
#